data_AF-M0JPR1-F1
#
_entry.id   AF-M0JPR1-F1
#
_cell.length_a   1.000
_cell.length_b   1.000
_cell.length_c   1.000
_cell.angle_alpha   90.00
_cell.angle_beta   90.00
_cell.angle_gamma   90.00
#
_symmetry.space_group_name_H-M   'P 1'
#
loop_
_entity.id
_entity.type
_entity.pdbx_description
1 polymer ?
#
loop_
_entity_poly.entity_id
_entity_poly.type
_entity_poly.pdbx_seq_one_letter_code
_entity_poly.pdbx_strand_id
1 'polypeptide(L)'
;MLRGLLMGDASVFDSGGRYPAFQLEMANREFLAYLSEEFGVLCRDVKSHRSAAEAARHSRENGANEDASAEDYSDTFSFNLRSHPGLEEFFQWYDSGEKVFPSDLELTPVVLKMWYVCDGSVKWGNSVSKGSMRIGVGNELENKSKLFSYFDGLDVSPRLSGWNLYFDHSDSVKLLEYIGSPLPGFGYKWRIDSKRDYLRLRD
;
A
#
# COMPACT_ATOMS: atom_id res chain seq x y z
N MET A 1 -2.67 8.10 9.17
CA MET A 1 -2.06 8.09 7.82
C MET A 1 -0.80 7.24 7.78
N LEU A 2 0.29 7.61 8.49
CA LEU A 2 1.57 6.87 8.47
C LEU A 2 1.45 5.37 8.70
N ARG A 3 0.69 4.93 9.71
CA ARG A 3 0.46 3.50 9.99
C ARG A 3 -0.03 2.73 8.75
N GLY A 4 -1.01 3.27 8.02
CA GLY A 4 -1.53 2.60 6.83
C GLY A 4 -0.56 2.60 5.65
N LEU A 5 0.27 3.65 5.50
CA LEU A 5 1.36 3.65 4.52
C LEU A 5 2.42 2.59 4.87
N LEU A 6 2.75 2.46 6.16
CA LEU A 6 3.71 1.45 6.66
C LEU A 6 3.18 0.02 6.56
N MET A 7 1.88 -0.17 6.70
CA MET A 7 1.25 -1.47 6.44
C MET A 7 1.37 -1.90 4.97
N GLY A 8 1.60 -0.96 4.05
CA GLY A 8 1.92 -1.25 2.66
C GLY A 8 3.37 -0.92 2.30
N ASP A 9 3.53 -0.13 1.25
CA ASP A 9 4.80 0.13 0.57
C ASP A 9 5.82 0.98 1.35
N ALA A 10 5.41 1.69 2.40
CA ALA A 10 6.33 2.57 3.12
C ALA A 10 7.23 1.83 4.11
N SER A 11 8.35 2.44 4.46
CA SER A 11 9.27 1.94 5.49
C SER A 11 9.79 3.02 6.42
N VAL A 12 10.16 2.62 7.63
CA VAL A 12 11.00 3.40 8.54
C VAL A 12 12.35 2.70 8.67
N PHE A 13 13.43 3.47 8.61
CA PHE A 13 14.79 2.94 8.66
C PHE A 13 15.74 3.88 9.42
N ASP A 14 16.84 3.31 9.91
CA ASP A 14 17.93 4.12 10.47
C ASP A 14 18.67 4.83 9.35
N SER A 15 18.76 6.16 9.46
CA SER A 15 19.44 7.02 8.49
C SER A 15 20.85 7.41 8.93
N GLY A 16 21.37 6.83 10.02
CA GLY A 16 22.63 7.22 10.67
C GLY A 16 22.55 8.57 11.39
N GLY A 17 21.34 9.13 11.51
CA GLY A 17 21.05 10.38 12.19
C GLY A 17 20.54 10.18 13.62
N ARG A 18 20.15 11.27 14.27
CA ARG A 18 19.59 11.21 15.64
C ARG A 18 18.24 10.47 15.70
N TYR A 19 17.46 10.52 14.63
CA TYR A 19 16.11 9.97 14.57
C TYR A 19 15.91 9.13 13.30
N PRO A 20 15.00 8.14 13.32
CA PRO A 20 14.66 7.34 12.14
C PRO A 20 14.12 8.21 11.00
N ALA A 21 14.20 7.70 9.77
CA ALA A 21 13.64 8.32 8.57
C ALA A 21 12.51 7.46 7.99
N PHE A 22 11.55 8.11 7.31
CA PHE A 22 10.44 7.46 6.62
C PHE A 22 10.60 7.64 5.11
N GLN A 23 10.32 6.57 4.36
CA GLN A 23 10.30 6.58 2.90
C GLN A 23 9.08 5.82 2.37
N LEU A 24 8.55 6.30 1.26
CA LEU A 24 7.57 5.62 0.42
C LEU A 24 8.04 5.72 -1.03
N GLU A 25 8.04 4.60 -1.74
CA GLU A 25 8.39 4.55 -3.16
C GLU A 25 7.21 4.06 -3.99
N MET A 26 6.86 4.77 -5.06
CA MET A 26 5.77 4.37 -5.96
C MET A 26 5.77 5.09 -7.31
N ALA A 27 5.06 4.54 -8.28
CA ALA A 27 4.91 5.13 -9.62
C ALA A 27 3.87 6.28 -9.68
N ASN A 28 2.89 6.30 -8.78
CA ASN A 28 1.81 7.30 -8.81
C ASN A 28 2.27 8.65 -8.22
N ARG A 29 2.74 9.55 -9.10
CA ARG A 29 3.17 10.91 -8.72
C ARG A 29 2.07 11.79 -8.14
N GLU A 30 0.83 11.66 -8.62
CA GLU A 30 -0.28 12.49 -8.13
C GLU A 30 -0.56 12.23 -6.66
N PHE A 31 -0.50 10.97 -6.25
CA PHE A 31 -0.65 10.60 -4.86
C PHE A 31 0.55 11.05 -4.01
N LEU A 32 1.78 10.97 -4.52
CA LEU A 32 2.93 11.52 -3.81
C LEU A 32 2.86 13.04 -3.65
N ALA A 33 2.35 13.76 -4.64
CA ALA A 33 2.09 15.19 -4.54
C ALA A 33 1.04 15.48 -3.47
N TYR A 34 -0.07 14.73 -3.44
CA TYR A 34 -1.06 14.79 -2.37
C TYR A 34 -0.45 14.56 -0.98
N LEU A 35 0.40 13.54 -0.81
CA LEU A 35 1.11 13.33 0.46
C LEU A 35 2.06 14.48 0.81
N SER A 36 2.75 15.05 -0.19
CA SER A 36 3.61 16.22 0.04
C SER A 36 2.83 17.42 0.56
N GLU A 37 1.61 17.64 0.08
CA GLU A 37 0.72 18.68 0.58
C GLU A 37 0.24 18.37 2.01
N GLU A 38 -0.21 17.13 2.27
CA GLU A 38 -0.70 16.70 3.59
C GLU A 38 0.38 16.77 4.69
N PHE A 39 1.62 16.39 4.38
CA PHE A 39 2.72 16.41 5.35
C PHE A 39 3.46 17.76 5.40
N GLY A 40 3.27 18.62 4.40
CA GLY A 40 3.81 19.97 4.34
C GLY A 40 5.30 20.03 4.68
N VAL A 41 5.64 20.80 5.72
CA VAL A 41 7.03 21.06 6.14
C VAL A 41 7.81 19.81 6.58
N LEU A 42 7.11 18.73 6.93
CA LEU A 42 7.74 17.44 7.27
C LEU A 42 8.22 16.70 6.04
N CYS A 43 7.61 16.94 4.87
CA CYS A 43 8.10 16.41 3.61
C CYS A 43 9.43 17.08 3.25
N ARG A 44 10.39 16.30 2.75
CA ARG A 44 11.62 16.86 2.15
C ARG A 44 11.38 17.25 0.70
N ASP A 45 11.07 16.27 -0.14
CA ASP A 45 10.77 16.40 -1.57
C ASP A 45 10.20 15.06 -2.09
N VAL A 46 9.50 15.12 -3.22
CA VAL A 46 9.26 13.96 -4.09
C VAL A 46 10.34 13.93 -5.17
N LYS A 47 11.11 12.84 -5.24
CA LYS A 47 12.26 12.73 -6.17
C LYS A 47 12.13 11.50 -7.07
N SER A 48 12.68 11.60 -8.29
CA SER A 48 12.90 10.40 -9.12
C SER A 48 13.77 9.42 -8.33
N HIS A 49 13.31 8.19 -8.20
CA HIS A 49 14.05 7.13 -7.51
C HIS A 49 14.70 6.19 -8.54
N ARG A 50 13.89 5.64 -9.44
CA ARG A 50 14.36 4.67 -10.44
C ARG A 50 13.54 4.80 -11.72
N SER A 51 14.21 4.83 -12.86
CA SER A 51 13.53 4.71 -14.15
C SER A 51 13.04 3.29 -14.41
N ALA A 52 12.06 3.13 -15.30
CA ALA A 52 11.57 1.82 -15.72
C ALA A 52 12.70 0.91 -16.25
N ALA A 53 13.66 1.48 -16.98
CA ALA A 53 14.83 0.77 -17.49
C ALA A 53 15.77 0.28 -16.36
N GLU A 54 15.98 1.09 -15.33
CA GLU A 54 16.76 0.70 -14.16
C GLU A 54 16.03 -0.35 -13.30
N ALA A 55 14.70 -0.26 -13.20
CA ALA A 55 13.88 -1.25 -12.51
C ALA A 55 13.95 -2.61 -13.21
N ALA A 56 13.81 -2.62 -14.54
CA ALA A 56 13.96 -3.82 -15.35
C ALA A 56 15.39 -4.40 -15.24
N ARG A 57 16.43 -3.56 -15.24
CA ARG A 57 17.83 -4.01 -15.06
C ARG A 57 18.02 -4.68 -13.70
N HIS A 58 17.59 -4.03 -12.63
CA HIS A 58 17.68 -4.56 -11.28
C HIS A 58 16.91 -5.89 -11.11
N SER A 59 15.74 -6.03 -11.75
CA SER A 59 14.97 -7.29 -11.73
C SER A 59 15.71 -8.45 -12.38
N ARG A 60 16.46 -8.18 -13.47
CA ARG A 60 17.33 -9.18 -14.12
C ARG A 60 18.52 -9.52 -13.23
N GLU A 61 19.19 -8.51 -12.69
CA GLU A 61 20.40 -8.67 -11.87
C GLU A 61 20.15 -9.48 -10.58
N ASN A 62 18.98 -9.33 -9.97
CA ASN A 62 18.62 -10.06 -8.75
C ASN A 62 17.89 -11.39 -9.02
N GLY A 63 17.77 -11.82 -10.28
CA GLY A 63 17.14 -13.08 -10.66
C GLY A 63 15.63 -13.15 -10.43
N ALA A 64 14.95 -12.02 -10.27
CA ALA A 64 13.50 -11.98 -10.07
C ALA A 64 12.75 -12.23 -11.39
N ASN A 65 13.28 -11.72 -12.51
CA ASN A 65 12.80 -12.00 -13.85
C ASN A 65 13.92 -11.74 -14.87
N GLU A 66 14.42 -12.80 -15.52
CA GLU A 66 15.51 -12.72 -16.50
C GLU A 66 15.11 -12.00 -17.79
N ASP A 67 13.82 -12.04 -18.14
CA ASP A 67 13.26 -11.45 -19.37
C ASP A 67 12.67 -10.05 -19.14
N ALA A 68 12.85 -9.47 -17.95
CA ALA A 68 12.30 -8.15 -17.62
C ALA A 68 12.74 -7.09 -18.66
N SER A 69 11.79 -6.33 -19.19
CA SER A 69 12.03 -5.23 -20.12
C SER A 69 11.56 -3.90 -19.52
N ALA A 70 12.02 -2.75 -20.03
CA ALA A 70 11.57 -1.46 -19.51
C ALA A 70 10.04 -1.23 -19.68
N GLU A 71 9.42 -1.89 -20.65
CA GLU A 71 7.98 -1.79 -20.95
C GLU A 71 7.13 -2.45 -19.85
N ASP A 72 7.70 -3.38 -19.09
CA ASP A 72 7.04 -4.07 -17.98
C ASP A 72 7.03 -3.24 -16.68
N TYR A 73 7.74 -2.11 -16.64
CA TYR A 73 7.94 -1.30 -15.45
C TYR A 73 7.52 0.15 -15.68
N SER A 74 7.33 0.85 -14.58
CA SER A 74 7.12 2.30 -14.57
C SER A 74 8.26 2.97 -13.82
N ASP A 75 8.51 4.23 -14.15
CA ASP A 75 9.36 5.08 -13.32
C ASP A 75 8.78 5.14 -11.90
N THR A 76 9.64 5.05 -10.90
CA THR A 76 9.27 5.17 -9.50
C THR A 76 9.84 6.44 -8.89
N PHE A 77 9.08 6.97 -7.94
CA PHE A 77 9.36 8.19 -7.24
C PHE A 77 9.41 7.91 -5.74
N SER A 78 10.32 8.57 -5.05
CA SER A 78 10.43 8.47 -3.60
C SER A 78 9.85 9.71 -2.94
N PHE A 79 9.04 9.48 -1.91
CA PHE A 79 8.57 10.46 -0.96
C PHE A 79 9.26 10.21 0.37
N ASN A 80 9.85 11.24 0.95
CA ASN A 80 10.63 11.11 2.19
C ASN A 80 10.20 12.17 3.19
N LEU A 81 10.06 11.76 4.44
CA LEU A 81 9.92 12.72 5.55
C LEU A 81 11.30 13.10 6.09
N ARG A 82 11.36 14.25 6.75
CA ARG A 82 12.47 14.59 7.64
C ARG A 82 12.51 13.60 8.80
N SER A 83 13.71 13.20 9.20
CA SER A 83 13.90 12.43 10.43
C SER A 83 13.28 13.17 11.62
N HIS A 84 12.49 12.46 12.43
CA HIS A 84 11.69 13.07 13.49
C HIS A 84 11.50 12.08 14.65
N PRO A 85 11.53 12.52 15.93
CA PRO A 85 11.33 11.64 17.09
C PRO A 85 9.99 10.89 17.05
N GLY A 86 8.95 11.49 16.47
CA GLY A 86 7.65 10.82 16.26
C GLY A 86 7.70 9.61 15.31
N LEU A 87 8.84 9.31 14.67
CA LEU A 87 9.02 8.08 13.89
C LEU A 87 9.57 6.92 14.73
N GLU A 88 10.01 7.16 15.97
CA GLU A 88 10.56 6.12 16.86
C GLU A 88 9.53 5.02 17.19
N GLU A 89 8.25 5.37 17.37
CA GLU A 89 7.18 4.38 17.63
C GLU A 89 7.02 3.39 16.45
N PHE A 90 7.30 3.84 15.23
CA PHE A 90 7.18 3.01 14.03
C PHE A 90 8.45 2.21 13.74
N PHE A 91 9.60 2.68 14.22
CA PHE A 91 10.85 1.95 14.07
C PHE A 91 10.82 0.61 14.83
N GLN A 92 10.07 0.54 15.93
CA GLN A 92 9.83 -0.70 16.70
C GLN A 92 9.14 -1.80 15.87
N TRP A 93 8.47 -1.46 14.77
CA TRP A 93 7.89 -2.46 13.87
C TRP A 93 8.95 -3.33 13.20
N TYR A 94 10.23 -2.97 13.32
CA TYR A 94 11.36 -3.62 12.68
C TYR A 94 12.33 -4.26 13.70
N ASP A 95 11.96 -4.35 14.98
CA ASP A 95 12.83 -4.89 16.04
C ASP A 95 13.25 -6.36 15.80
N SER A 96 12.44 -7.13 15.08
CA SER A 96 12.78 -8.50 14.68
C SER A 96 13.71 -8.59 13.48
N GLY A 97 14.05 -7.46 12.85
CA GLY A 97 14.74 -7.39 11.56
C GLY A 97 13.80 -7.42 10.34
N GLU A 98 12.51 -7.69 10.55
CA GLU A 98 11.46 -7.68 9.53
C GLU A 98 10.29 -6.80 9.99
N LYS A 99 9.48 -6.32 9.04
CA LYS A 99 8.32 -5.47 9.36
C LYS A 99 7.20 -6.32 9.97
N VAL A 100 6.86 -6.07 11.24
CA VAL A 100 5.75 -6.71 11.95
C VAL A 100 4.75 -5.66 12.41
N PHE A 101 3.48 -5.84 12.06
CA PHE A 101 2.39 -4.96 12.43
C PHE A 101 2.02 -5.14 13.92
N PRO A 102 1.70 -4.06 14.63
CA PRO A 102 1.33 -4.11 16.05
C PRO A 102 -0.01 -4.81 16.25
N SER A 103 -0.15 -5.60 17.32
CA SER A 103 -1.37 -6.38 17.58
C SER A 103 -2.58 -5.53 18.01
N ASP A 104 -2.33 -4.35 18.55
CA ASP A 104 -3.32 -3.38 19.02
C ASP A 104 -3.60 -2.26 17.98
N LEU A 105 -3.26 -2.49 16.71
CA LEU A 105 -3.52 -1.53 15.64
C LEU A 105 -5.03 -1.33 15.42
N GLU A 106 -5.49 -0.10 15.63
CA GLU A 106 -6.85 0.31 15.26
C GLU A 106 -6.94 0.65 13.77
N LEU A 107 -7.78 -0.09 13.05
CA LEU A 107 -8.00 0.08 11.62
C LEU A 107 -8.99 1.21 11.30
N THR A 108 -8.61 2.45 11.63
CA THR A 108 -9.40 3.64 11.29
C THR A 108 -9.60 3.79 9.76
N PRO A 109 -10.58 4.59 9.29
CA PRO A 109 -10.80 4.78 7.85
C PRO A 109 -9.55 5.25 7.10
N VAL A 110 -8.75 6.12 7.72
CA VAL A 110 -7.51 6.64 7.12
C VAL A 110 -6.42 5.58 7.07
N VAL A 111 -6.32 4.71 8.09
CA VAL A 111 -5.31 3.63 8.09
C VAL A 111 -5.63 2.61 7.02
N LEU A 112 -6.88 2.12 6.96
CA LEU A 112 -7.30 1.18 5.93
C LEU A 112 -7.21 1.77 4.52
N LYS A 113 -7.57 3.05 4.34
CA LYS A 113 -7.45 3.73 3.04
C LYS A 113 -6.03 3.67 2.51
N MET A 114 -5.05 4.05 3.34
CA MET A 114 -3.65 4.09 2.93
C MET A 114 -3.12 2.69 2.65
N TRP A 115 -3.50 1.70 3.49
CA TRP A 115 -3.12 0.32 3.25
C TRP A 115 -3.69 -0.23 1.93
N TYR A 116 -4.98 0.03 1.65
CA TYR A 116 -5.62 -0.35 0.38
C TYR A 116 -5.01 0.38 -0.83
N VAL A 117 -4.62 1.64 -0.66
CA VAL A 117 -3.97 2.42 -1.72
C VAL A 117 -2.60 1.87 -2.08
N CYS A 118 -1.82 1.39 -1.11
CA CYS A 118 -0.54 0.72 -1.37
C CYS A 118 -0.76 -0.71 -1.90
N ASP A 119 -1.24 -1.61 -1.03
CA ASP A 119 -1.19 -3.05 -1.26
C ASP A 119 -2.52 -3.63 -1.77
N GLY A 120 -3.52 -2.78 -1.92
CA GLY A 120 -4.85 -3.17 -2.36
C GLY A 120 -5.01 -3.27 -3.87
N SER A 121 -5.90 -4.16 -4.32
CA SER A 121 -6.34 -4.20 -5.71
C SER A 121 -7.75 -4.78 -5.84
N VAL A 122 -8.32 -4.72 -7.05
CA VAL A 122 -9.60 -5.32 -7.37
C VAL A 122 -9.37 -6.66 -8.06
N LYS A 123 -9.92 -7.74 -7.50
CA LYS A 123 -10.00 -9.05 -8.12
C LYS A 123 -11.26 -9.15 -8.95
N TRP A 124 -11.11 -9.52 -10.22
CA TRP A 124 -12.22 -9.83 -11.12
C TRP A 124 -12.33 -11.33 -11.32
N GLY A 125 -13.55 -11.87 -11.25
CA GLY A 125 -13.82 -13.25 -11.67
C GLY A 125 -13.84 -13.38 -13.20
N ASN A 126 -13.63 -14.59 -13.72
CA ASN A 126 -13.56 -14.85 -15.16
C ASN A 126 -14.85 -14.49 -15.91
N SER A 127 -16.01 -14.59 -15.26
CA SER A 127 -17.33 -14.34 -15.86
C SER A 127 -18.16 -13.30 -15.11
N VAL A 128 -17.55 -12.57 -14.16
CA VAL A 128 -18.27 -11.70 -13.23
C VAL A 128 -18.02 -10.24 -13.60
N SER A 129 -19.10 -9.47 -13.77
CA SER A 129 -19.06 -8.02 -14.00
C SER A 129 -18.73 -7.22 -12.74
N LYS A 130 -18.67 -7.89 -11.58
CA LYS A 130 -18.41 -7.37 -10.24
C LYS A 130 -17.06 -7.85 -9.72
N GLY A 131 -16.30 -6.92 -9.20
CA GLY A 131 -15.01 -7.12 -8.57
C GLY A 131 -15.13 -7.16 -7.06
N SER A 132 -14.05 -7.60 -6.43
CA SER A 132 -13.90 -7.60 -4.98
C SER A 132 -12.53 -7.09 -4.57
N MET A 133 -12.48 -6.43 -3.42
CA MET A 133 -11.27 -5.95 -2.79
C MET A 133 -10.38 -7.13 -2.40
N ARG A 134 -9.08 -6.96 -2.62
CA ARG A 134 -8.02 -7.74 -1.96
C ARG A 134 -6.91 -6.82 -1.47
N ILE A 135 -6.20 -7.21 -0.42
CA ILE A 135 -5.05 -6.48 0.14
C ILE A 135 -3.91 -7.47 0.34
N GLY A 136 -2.71 -7.12 -0.14
CA GLY A 136 -1.48 -7.89 0.10
C GLY A 136 -1.07 -7.87 1.58
N VAL A 137 -0.68 -9.01 2.13
CA VAL A 137 -0.33 -9.18 3.55
C VAL A 137 0.91 -10.07 3.74
N GLY A 138 1.87 -9.97 2.83
CA GLY A 138 2.99 -10.93 2.75
C GLY A 138 3.86 -11.03 3.98
N ASN A 139 4.03 -9.93 4.72
CA ASN A 139 4.82 -9.91 5.96
C ASN A 139 4.07 -10.53 7.16
N GLU A 140 2.81 -10.90 7.00
CA GLU A 140 1.90 -11.24 8.09
C GLU A 140 1.18 -12.58 7.89
N LEU A 141 1.64 -13.42 6.96
CA LEU A 141 0.94 -14.67 6.60
C LEU A 141 0.72 -15.62 7.77
N GLU A 142 1.69 -15.68 8.68
CA GLU A 142 1.63 -16.55 9.86
C GLU A 142 0.77 -15.95 11.00
N ASN A 143 0.40 -14.67 10.90
CA ASN A 143 -0.33 -13.93 11.93
C ASN A 143 -1.81 -13.76 11.61
N LYS A 144 -2.45 -14.81 11.07
CA LYS A 144 -3.84 -14.79 10.59
C LYS A 144 -4.85 -14.23 11.60
N SER A 145 -4.78 -14.65 12.86
CA SER A 145 -5.72 -14.18 13.90
C SER A 145 -5.57 -12.67 14.15
N LYS A 146 -4.33 -12.15 14.15
CA LYS A 146 -4.02 -10.73 14.28
C LYS A 146 -4.56 -9.93 13.08
N LEU A 147 -4.37 -10.45 11.86
CA LEU A 147 -4.91 -9.82 10.65
C LEU A 147 -6.43 -9.71 10.68
N PHE A 148 -7.12 -10.73 11.19
CA PHE A 148 -8.57 -10.74 11.27
C PHE A 148 -9.09 -9.80 12.36
N SER A 149 -8.41 -9.71 13.50
CA SER A 149 -8.84 -8.82 14.59
C SER A 149 -8.83 -7.35 14.20
N TYR A 150 -8.02 -6.93 13.22
CA TYR A 150 -8.07 -5.55 12.71
C TYR A 150 -9.42 -5.16 12.09
N PHE A 151 -10.22 -6.13 11.65
CA PHE A 151 -11.53 -5.89 11.05
C PHE A 151 -12.69 -6.06 12.04
N ASP A 152 -12.39 -6.36 13.31
CA ASP A 152 -13.40 -6.46 14.35
C ASP A 152 -14.18 -5.15 14.46
N GLY A 153 -15.51 -5.23 14.38
CA GLY A 153 -16.39 -4.07 14.41
C GLY A 153 -16.71 -3.43 13.05
N LEU A 154 -16.13 -3.90 11.94
CA LEU A 154 -16.43 -3.40 10.59
C LEU A 154 -17.53 -4.18 9.83
N ASP A 155 -18.15 -5.18 10.46
CA ASP A 155 -19.18 -6.05 9.85
C ASP A 155 -18.75 -6.63 8.48
N VAL A 156 -17.51 -7.11 8.42
CA VAL A 156 -16.93 -7.80 7.25
C VAL A 156 -16.27 -9.11 7.66
N SER A 157 -16.11 -10.01 6.69
CA SER A 157 -15.56 -11.35 6.90
C SER A 157 -14.34 -11.59 5.99
N PRO A 158 -13.14 -11.05 6.34
CA PRO A 158 -11.93 -11.26 5.56
C PRO A 158 -11.57 -12.74 5.45
N ARG A 159 -11.03 -13.14 4.29
CA ARG A 159 -10.46 -14.48 4.05
C ARG A 159 -9.01 -14.38 3.63
N LEU A 160 -8.12 -15.09 4.32
CA LEU A 160 -6.72 -15.20 3.93
C LEU A 160 -6.54 -16.31 2.89
N SER A 161 -5.92 -16.02 1.76
CA SER A 161 -5.53 -17.03 0.76
C SER A 161 -4.26 -16.59 0.01
N GLY A 162 -3.23 -17.44 0.06
CA GLY A 162 -1.89 -17.06 -0.39
C GLY A 162 -1.46 -15.76 0.30
N TRP A 163 -0.96 -14.81 -0.49
CA TRP A 163 -0.39 -13.55 0.00
C TRP A 163 -1.42 -12.44 0.28
N ASN A 164 -2.71 -12.74 0.28
CA ASN A 164 -3.77 -11.71 0.25
C ASN A 164 -4.90 -11.99 1.24
N LEU A 165 -5.41 -10.91 1.84
CA LEU A 165 -6.77 -10.85 2.37
C LEU A 165 -7.75 -10.59 1.22
N TYR A 166 -8.82 -11.38 1.18
CA TYR A 166 -9.92 -11.25 0.24
C TYR A 166 -11.21 -10.92 0.97
N PHE A 167 -11.96 -10.02 0.38
CA PHE A 167 -13.30 -9.65 0.80
C PHE A 167 -14.25 -10.11 -0.30
N ASP A 168 -15.48 -10.51 0.04
CA ASP A 168 -16.49 -10.69 -1.00
C ASP A 168 -16.96 -9.34 -1.54
N HIS A 169 -17.83 -9.35 -2.55
CA HIS A 169 -18.29 -8.10 -3.16
C HIS A 169 -19.06 -7.22 -2.17
N SER A 170 -19.93 -7.79 -1.33
CA SER A 170 -20.67 -7.03 -0.32
C SER A 170 -19.74 -6.37 0.70
N ASP A 171 -18.77 -7.12 1.22
CA ASP A 171 -17.78 -6.60 2.17
C ASP A 171 -16.91 -5.53 1.51
N SER A 172 -16.58 -5.71 0.22
CA SER A 172 -15.82 -4.70 -0.53
C SER A 172 -16.58 -3.39 -0.65
N VAL A 173 -17.90 -3.43 -0.88
CA VAL A 173 -18.75 -2.22 -0.90
C VAL A 173 -18.70 -1.54 0.47
N LYS A 174 -18.91 -2.29 1.57
CA LYS A 174 -18.85 -1.74 2.94
C LYS A 174 -17.50 -1.09 3.23
N LEU A 175 -16.39 -1.73 2.87
CA LEU A 175 -15.05 -1.20 3.11
C LEU A 175 -14.76 0.04 2.28
N LEU A 176 -15.18 0.07 1.01
CA LEU A 176 -15.03 1.26 0.15
C LEU A 176 -15.86 2.43 0.67
N GLU A 177 -17.06 2.18 1.18
CA GLU A 177 -17.89 3.18 1.87
C GLU A 177 -17.20 3.68 3.14
N TYR A 178 -16.68 2.77 3.97
CA TYR A 178 -15.98 3.07 5.22
C TYR A 178 -14.75 3.96 5.00
N ILE A 179 -13.91 3.62 4.01
CA ILE A 179 -12.74 4.45 3.68
C ILE A 179 -13.11 5.70 2.88
N GLY A 180 -14.28 5.77 2.28
CA GLY A 180 -14.77 6.95 1.56
C GLY A 180 -14.10 7.15 0.20
N SER A 181 -13.93 8.41 -0.24
CA SER A 181 -13.49 8.72 -1.61
C SER A 181 -12.05 8.30 -1.93
N PRO A 182 -11.76 7.92 -3.20
CA PRO A 182 -10.42 7.58 -3.65
C PRO A 182 -9.44 8.75 -3.55
N LEU A 183 -8.16 8.42 -3.44
CA LEU A 183 -7.05 9.39 -3.52
C LEU A 183 -6.60 9.60 -4.97
N PRO A 184 -5.87 10.69 -5.27
CA PRO A 184 -5.37 10.98 -6.62
C PRO A 184 -4.63 9.80 -7.27
N GLY A 185 -4.88 9.57 -8.56
CA GLY A 185 -4.39 8.42 -9.33
C GLY A 185 -4.87 7.02 -8.88
N PHE A 186 -5.78 6.90 -7.89
CA PHE A 186 -6.30 5.59 -7.43
C PHE A 186 -7.80 5.38 -7.67
N GLY A 187 -8.45 6.26 -8.42
CA GLY A 187 -9.89 6.19 -8.70
C GLY A 187 -10.36 4.85 -9.28
N TYR A 188 -9.51 4.19 -10.07
CA TYR A 188 -9.80 2.88 -10.64
C TYR A 188 -10.04 1.79 -9.57
N LYS A 189 -9.32 1.83 -8.43
CA LYS A 189 -9.47 0.85 -7.35
C LYS A 189 -10.88 0.86 -6.73
N TRP A 190 -11.62 1.97 -6.86
CA TRP A 190 -13.00 2.11 -6.37
C TRP A 190 -14.07 1.62 -7.37
N ARG A 191 -13.70 1.22 -8.60
CA ARG A 191 -14.66 0.76 -9.62
C ARG A 191 -14.88 -0.75 -9.55
N ILE A 192 -15.47 -1.22 -8.46
CA ILE A 192 -15.76 -2.66 -8.28
C ILE A 192 -17.04 -3.13 -8.98
N ASP A 193 -17.92 -2.23 -9.43
CA ASP A 193 -19.17 -2.60 -10.13
C ASP A 193 -19.04 -2.68 -11.65
N SER A 194 -17.89 -2.26 -12.20
CA SER A 194 -17.68 -2.15 -13.64
C SER A 194 -16.22 -2.37 -14.00
N LYS A 195 -15.92 -3.59 -14.50
CA LYS A 195 -14.58 -3.94 -15.00
C LYS A 195 -14.12 -2.99 -16.11
N ARG A 196 -15.07 -2.54 -16.94
CA ARG A 196 -14.79 -1.57 -18.00
C ARG A 196 -14.32 -0.24 -17.44
N ASP A 197 -15.00 0.30 -16.43
CA ASP A 197 -14.61 1.58 -15.84
C ASP A 197 -13.33 1.47 -15.02
N TYR A 198 -13.09 0.32 -14.38
CA TYR A 198 -11.82 0.00 -13.75
C TYR A 198 -10.65 0.07 -14.75
N LEU A 199 -10.76 -0.64 -15.88
CA LEU A 199 -9.69 -0.66 -16.89
C LEU A 199 -9.47 0.73 -17.49
N ARG A 200 -10.55 1.43 -17.86
CA ARG A 200 -10.48 2.79 -18.43
C ARG A 200 -9.79 3.82 -17.52
N LEU A 201 -9.90 3.67 -16.20
CA LEU A 201 -9.31 4.63 -15.24
C LEU A 201 -7.90 4.24 -14.78
N ARG A 202 -7.46 3.01 -15.08
CA ARG A 202 -6.15 2.52 -14.70
C ARG A 202 -5.09 2.85 -15.74
N ASP A 203 -5.52 2.87 -17.00
CA ASP A 203 -4.71 3.23 -18.17
C ASP A 203 -4.67 4.76 -18.34
#